data_AF-A0A2G9N5T4-F1
#
_entry.id   AF-A0A2G9N5T4-F1
#
_cell.length_a   1.000
_cell.length_b   1.000
_cell.length_c   1.000
_cell.angle_alpha   90.00
_cell.angle_beta   90.00
_cell.angle_gamma   90.00
#
_symmetry.space_group_name_H-M   'P 1'
#
loop_
_entity.id
_entity.type
_entity.pdbx_description
1 polymer ?
#
loop_
_entity_poly.entity_id
_entity_poly.type
_entity_poly.pdbx_seq_one_letter_code
_entity_poly.pdbx_strand_id
1 'polypeptide(L)'
;MDDGLKKRLNIGADELLLFLLIISEIFEFAGLLPGDFDYVKKILSWVCLAYLLYKINLTEIIFGYDDRKIDIALIAAYFMLVAKDFILYSKEAMETIGQSSHNYLTPFYAFILDHAFFFQYVTFYIGGGIIILLALLNIFLNAEVKEPSIMAIFHKGGPAGTISERLLRGATSFIIYSAFFVIIFNLAIEWLGWAVDSTLAVLAVFFYLFFFIKHYKRLDPGSFLYKVGDAGEGFYGEFINLFRSKGTILLGISGLLVLHLLTDVGNFILPYILGRKIEYFVALGAGHTGIPSLMAIDLEVAATLIPKISVFMAYILNISAILFMLIGPALIWYEIYKKRRIEISNTILGLFGASIFTYLSSPIFKVGRISVEGLYGVDILTKTINVLNAPVIIFTAAMLFILFTLIAYSRIVNMFLRYIMVFAIELFFANYIYMFFFDVASFYSRSLIFIGNYFILFYLFIFLSITIMFYIGGIIYFIYDSAVDMTKKFI
;
A
#
# COMPACT_ATOMS: atom_id res chain seq x y z
N MET A 1 8.07 31.38 -34.08
CA MET A 1 7.62 30.08 -33.54
C MET A 1 6.16 30.26 -33.20
N ASP A 2 5.30 29.53 -33.91
CA ASP A 2 3.86 29.78 -34.06
C ASP A 2 3.09 29.62 -32.74
N ASP A 3 2.17 30.55 -32.42
CA ASP A 3 1.37 30.53 -31.18
C ASP A 3 0.49 29.26 -31.08
N GLY A 4 0.19 28.63 -32.23
CA GLY A 4 -0.46 27.32 -32.28
C GLY A 4 0.37 26.17 -31.70
N LEU A 5 1.71 26.27 -31.76
CA LEU A 5 2.63 25.25 -31.22
C LEU A 5 2.83 25.42 -29.71
N LYS A 6 2.90 26.67 -29.21
CA LYS A 6 2.88 26.98 -27.77
C LYS A 6 1.60 26.52 -27.08
N LYS A 7 0.44 26.64 -27.75
CA LYS A 7 -0.84 26.14 -27.20
C LYS A 7 -0.95 24.61 -27.22
N ARG A 8 -0.20 23.92 -28.09
CA ARG A 8 -0.20 22.45 -28.20
C ARG A 8 0.80 21.76 -27.27
N LEU A 9 1.86 22.44 -26.86
CA LEU A 9 2.91 21.94 -25.96
C LEU A 9 2.92 22.66 -24.61
N ASN A 10 1.76 23.03 -24.07
CA ASN A 10 1.70 23.55 -22.70
C ASN A 10 1.87 22.35 -21.74
N ILE A 11 3.12 21.89 -21.60
CA ILE A 11 3.57 20.92 -20.61
C ILE A 11 3.39 21.61 -19.25
N GLY A 12 2.38 21.19 -18.50
CA GLY A 12 2.16 21.60 -17.13
C GLY A 12 3.18 20.95 -16.20
N ALA A 13 3.23 21.43 -14.96
CA ALA A 13 4.12 20.90 -13.93
C ALA A 13 3.97 19.38 -13.74
N ASP A 14 2.74 18.87 -13.87
CA ASP A 14 2.36 17.46 -13.77
C ASP A 14 3.13 16.62 -14.80
N GLU A 15 3.16 17.05 -16.06
CA GLU A 15 3.85 16.33 -17.12
C GLU A 15 5.36 16.39 -16.97
N LEU A 16 5.90 17.53 -16.53
CA LEU A 16 7.34 17.67 -16.30
C LEU A 16 7.80 16.75 -15.18
N LEU A 17 7.11 16.75 -14.04
CA LEU A 17 7.42 15.89 -12.90
C LEU A 17 7.37 14.41 -13.29
N LEU A 18 6.32 13.99 -13.99
CA LEU A 18 6.20 12.62 -14.46
C LEU A 18 7.27 12.24 -15.47
N PHE A 19 7.55 13.12 -16.43
CA PHE A 19 8.60 12.92 -17.41
C PHE A 19 9.97 12.72 -16.75
N LEU A 20 10.29 13.52 -15.73
CA LEU A 20 11.53 13.38 -14.97
C LEU A 20 11.59 12.04 -14.22
N LEU A 21 10.49 11.59 -13.59
CA LEU A 21 10.44 10.29 -12.94
C LEU A 21 10.69 9.15 -13.94
N ILE A 22 10.01 9.15 -15.09
CA ILE A 22 10.15 8.07 -16.09
C ILE A 22 11.54 8.01 -16.69
N ILE A 23 12.12 9.17 -17.01
CA ILE A 23 13.47 9.21 -17.55
C ILE A 23 14.45 8.64 -16.52
N SER A 24 14.27 9.00 -15.24
CA SER A 24 15.09 8.46 -14.15
C SER A 24 14.97 6.93 -14.09
N GLU A 25 13.75 6.39 -14.19
CA GLU A 25 13.53 4.94 -14.24
C GLU A 25 14.12 4.24 -15.44
N ILE A 26 13.99 4.81 -16.63
CA ILE A 26 14.54 4.20 -17.84
C ILE A 26 16.06 4.13 -17.72
N PHE A 27 16.69 5.18 -17.20
CA PHE A 27 18.13 5.18 -16.95
C PHE A 27 18.54 4.20 -15.86
N GLU A 28 17.76 4.09 -14.78
CA GLU A 28 18.01 3.11 -13.73
C GLU A 28 17.86 1.68 -14.25
N PHE A 29 16.78 1.40 -14.99
CA PHE A 29 16.55 0.12 -15.63
C PHE A 29 17.68 -0.27 -16.58
N ALA A 30 18.26 0.71 -17.28
CA ALA A 30 19.40 0.51 -18.15
C ALA A 30 20.75 0.39 -17.39
N GLY A 31 20.76 0.57 -16.06
CA GLY A 31 21.97 0.61 -15.25
C GLY A 31 22.86 1.81 -15.53
N LEU A 32 22.30 2.88 -16.10
CA LEU A 32 23.01 4.10 -16.50
C LEU A 32 22.91 5.21 -15.46
N LEU A 33 22.00 5.08 -14.49
CA LEU A 33 21.79 6.07 -13.45
C LEU A 33 22.85 5.89 -12.33
N PRO A 34 23.69 6.89 -12.04
CA PRO A 34 24.63 6.77 -10.93
C PRO A 34 23.91 6.87 -9.58
N GLY A 35 24.51 6.30 -8.52
CA GLY A 35 23.83 6.14 -7.22
C GLY A 35 23.44 7.44 -6.51
N ASP A 36 24.04 8.59 -6.83
CA ASP A 36 23.54 9.91 -6.39
C ASP A 36 22.17 10.26 -6.94
N PHE A 37 21.88 9.88 -8.17
CA PHE A 37 20.62 10.19 -8.81
C PHE A 37 19.46 9.38 -8.25
N ASP A 38 19.71 8.22 -7.62
CA ASP A 38 18.68 7.49 -6.88
C ASP A 38 18.09 8.32 -5.73
N TYR A 39 18.95 9.04 -5.01
CA TYR A 39 18.49 9.95 -3.96
C TYR A 39 17.68 11.13 -4.52
N VAL A 40 18.13 11.72 -5.64
CA VAL A 40 17.39 12.79 -6.32
C VAL A 40 16.02 12.29 -6.79
N LYS A 41 15.96 11.04 -7.27
CA LYS A 41 14.73 10.36 -7.66
C LYS A 41 13.76 10.26 -6.49
N LYS A 42 14.22 9.80 -5.32
CA LYS A 42 13.42 9.75 -4.08
C LYS A 42 12.87 11.13 -3.67
N ILE A 43 13.67 12.20 -3.80
CA ILE A 43 13.19 13.58 -3.57
C ILE A 43 12.11 13.99 -4.60
N LEU A 44 12.34 13.73 -5.89
CA LEU A 44 11.36 14.05 -6.94
C LEU A 44 10.03 13.35 -6.70
N SER A 45 10.07 12.12 -6.22
CA SER A 45 8.90 11.35 -5.80
C SER A 45 8.16 12.07 -4.68
N TRP A 46 8.84 12.46 -3.62
CA TRP A 46 8.22 13.21 -2.53
C TRP A 46 7.59 14.53 -2.99
N VAL A 47 8.23 15.25 -3.91
CA VAL A 47 7.65 16.44 -4.54
C VAL A 47 6.38 16.10 -5.32
N CYS A 48 6.38 14.98 -6.06
CA CYS A 48 5.19 14.49 -6.75
C CYS A 48 4.06 14.16 -5.76
N LEU A 49 4.35 13.51 -4.63
CA LEU A 49 3.35 13.23 -3.61
C LEU A 49 2.77 14.52 -3.03
N ALA A 50 3.63 15.46 -2.65
CA ALA A 50 3.22 16.74 -2.12
C ALA A 50 2.28 17.46 -3.10
N TYR A 51 2.62 17.41 -4.38
CA TYR A 51 1.81 17.97 -5.46
C TYR A 51 0.48 17.26 -5.64
N LEU A 52 0.45 15.92 -5.60
CA LEU A 52 -0.78 15.14 -5.68
C LEU A 52 -1.70 15.44 -4.50
N LEU A 53 -1.18 15.44 -3.27
CA LEU A 53 -1.95 15.78 -2.08
C LEU A 53 -2.51 17.20 -2.15
N TYR A 54 -1.73 18.15 -2.69
CA TYR A 54 -2.20 19.51 -2.94
C TYR A 54 -3.36 19.54 -3.93
N LYS A 55 -3.35 18.71 -4.98
CA LYS A 55 -4.44 18.62 -5.96
C LYS A 55 -5.71 17.95 -5.42
N ILE A 56 -5.56 17.05 -4.45
CA ILE A 56 -6.66 16.30 -3.85
C ILE A 56 -7.53 17.18 -2.94
N ASN A 57 -7.01 18.30 -2.44
CA ASN A 57 -7.68 19.25 -1.54
C ASN A 57 -8.10 18.57 -0.23
N LEU A 58 -7.17 18.40 0.71
CA LEU A 58 -7.43 17.67 1.95
C LEU A 58 -8.57 18.31 2.77
N THR A 59 -8.68 19.64 2.78
CA THR A 59 -9.78 20.34 3.44
C THR A 59 -11.13 20.06 2.80
N GLU A 60 -11.19 19.82 1.49
CA GLU A 60 -12.43 19.47 0.81
C GLU A 60 -12.92 18.09 1.28
N ILE A 61 -12.00 17.14 1.45
CA ILE A 61 -12.32 15.82 2.00
C ILE A 61 -12.73 15.93 3.48
N ILE A 62 -11.98 16.69 4.28
CA ILE A 62 -12.14 16.72 5.74
C ILE A 62 -13.32 17.60 6.16
N PHE A 63 -13.48 18.79 5.58
CA PHE A 63 -14.48 19.80 5.95
C PHE A 63 -15.52 20.11 4.88
N GLY A 64 -15.32 19.68 3.63
CA GLY A 64 -16.26 19.96 2.53
C GLY A 64 -16.08 21.34 1.90
N TYR A 65 -14.96 22.03 2.14
CA TYR A 65 -14.59 23.27 1.47
C TYR A 65 -13.10 23.30 1.08
N ASP A 66 -12.76 24.05 0.05
CA ASP A 66 -11.37 24.24 -0.40
C ASP A 66 -10.71 25.40 0.38
N ASP A 67 -9.64 25.09 1.12
CA ASP A 67 -8.70 26.07 1.67
C ASP A 67 -7.25 25.60 1.47
N ARG A 68 -6.67 26.08 0.36
CA ARG A 68 -5.29 25.81 -0.05
C ARG A 68 -4.24 26.13 1.00
N LYS A 69 -4.46 27.10 1.88
CA LYS A 69 -3.44 27.48 2.88
C LYS A 69 -3.35 26.41 3.96
N ILE A 70 -4.50 25.91 4.41
CA ILE A 70 -4.56 24.81 5.38
C ILE A 70 -4.00 23.53 4.75
N ASP A 71 -4.34 23.24 3.48
CA ASP A 71 -3.79 22.09 2.77
C ASP A 71 -2.26 22.12 2.68
N ILE A 72 -1.68 23.26 2.29
CA ILE A 72 -0.21 23.42 2.22
C ILE A 72 0.41 23.24 3.61
N ALA A 73 -0.20 23.82 4.65
CA ALA A 73 0.29 23.67 6.02
C ALA A 73 0.23 22.21 6.52
N LEU A 74 -0.84 21.48 6.20
CA LEU A 74 -0.97 20.05 6.52
C LEU A 74 0.08 19.21 5.78
N ILE A 75 0.25 19.44 4.47
CA ILE A 75 1.25 18.74 3.67
C ILE A 75 2.65 19.00 4.24
N ALA A 76 3.00 20.26 4.52
CA ALA A 76 4.27 20.60 5.14
C ALA A 76 4.44 19.93 6.50
N ALA A 77 3.40 19.90 7.34
CA ALA A 77 3.44 19.23 8.62
C ALA A 77 3.71 17.73 8.49
N TYR A 78 3.06 17.05 7.52
CA TYR A 78 3.25 15.63 7.28
C TYR A 78 4.68 15.31 6.81
N PHE A 79 5.23 16.09 5.87
CA PHE A 79 6.63 15.93 5.45
C PHE A 79 7.62 16.14 6.60
N MET A 80 7.35 17.09 7.50
CA MET A 80 8.18 17.33 8.68
C MET A 80 8.13 16.14 9.66
N LEU A 81 7.00 15.44 9.78
CA LEU A 81 6.86 14.26 10.62
C LEU A 81 7.58 13.02 10.05
N VAL A 82 7.72 12.90 8.72
CA VAL A 82 8.46 11.80 8.06
C VAL A 82 9.93 12.13 7.76
N ALA A 83 10.45 13.26 8.24
CA ALA A 83 11.85 13.63 8.00
C ALA A 83 12.86 12.59 8.53
N LYS A 84 12.46 11.70 9.44
CA LYS A 84 13.27 10.54 9.85
C LYS A 84 13.61 9.62 8.68
N ASP A 85 12.71 9.46 7.72
CA ASP A 85 12.89 8.58 6.56
C ASP A 85 13.91 9.20 5.60
N PHE A 86 13.97 10.53 5.54
CA PHE A 86 15.00 11.27 4.80
C PHE A 86 16.41 11.02 5.36
N ILE A 87 16.52 10.97 6.69
CA ILE A 87 17.78 10.63 7.38
C ILE A 87 18.18 9.19 7.06
N LEU A 88 17.22 8.26 7.09
CA LEU A 88 17.46 6.86 6.75
C LEU A 88 17.98 6.71 5.31
N TYR A 89 17.32 7.34 4.33
CA TYR A 89 17.79 7.34 2.94
C TYR A 89 19.16 7.97 2.77
N SER A 90 19.47 9.03 3.52
CA SER A 90 20.80 9.67 3.48
C SER A 90 21.88 8.72 4.02
N LYS A 91 21.55 7.89 5.03
CA LYS A 91 22.43 6.87 5.57
C LYS A 91 22.69 5.77 4.55
N GLU A 92 21.63 5.22 3.96
CA GLU A 92 21.71 4.18 2.93
C GLU A 92 22.50 4.66 1.71
N ALA A 93 22.25 5.88 1.23
CA ALA A 93 23.01 6.46 0.13
C ALA A 93 24.51 6.55 0.45
N MET A 94 24.87 6.97 1.67
CA MET A 94 26.27 7.08 2.09
C MET A 94 26.96 5.70 2.16
N GLU A 95 26.25 4.67 2.63
CA GLU A 95 26.77 3.28 2.67
C GLU A 95 26.99 2.72 1.26
N THR A 96 26.07 2.99 0.32
CA THR A 96 26.18 2.56 -1.08
C THR A 96 27.29 3.30 -1.83
N ILE A 97 27.47 4.61 -1.59
CA ILE A 97 28.48 5.44 -2.26
C ILE A 97 29.91 5.17 -1.74
N GLY A 98 30.05 4.75 -0.48
CA GLY A 98 31.33 4.56 0.24
C GLY A 98 32.34 3.61 -0.38
N GLN A 99 32.03 2.98 -1.52
CA GLN A 99 32.93 2.08 -2.25
C GLN A 99 33.30 2.58 -3.67
N SER A 100 32.63 3.62 -4.20
CA SER A 100 32.77 3.99 -5.62
C SER A 100 32.71 5.51 -5.85
N SER A 101 33.88 6.15 -6.01
CA SER A 101 34.10 7.47 -6.64
C SER A 101 33.56 8.75 -5.95
N HIS A 102 34.13 9.90 -6.35
CA HIS A 102 33.80 11.24 -5.83
C HIS A 102 32.35 11.63 -6.19
N ASN A 103 31.47 11.62 -5.19
CA ASN A 103 30.07 12.00 -5.36
C ASN A 103 29.82 13.42 -4.81
N TYR A 104 29.14 14.26 -5.59
CA TYR A 104 28.86 15.66 -5.24
C TYR A 104 27.90 15.82 -4.05
N LEU A 105 27.07 14.81 -3.76
CA LEU A 105 26.08 14.85 -2.67
C LEU A 105 26.62 14.30 -1.34
N THR A 106 27.80 13.68 -1.31
CA THR A 106 28.38 13.14 -0.07
C THR A 106 28.50 14.18 1.06
N PRO A 107 28.95 15.43 0.83
CA PRO A 107 28.99 16.44 1.89
C PRO A 107 27.59 16.78 2.43
N PHE A 108 26.56 16.72 1.60
CA PHE A 108 25.18 16.95 2.00
C PHE A 108 24.65 15.82 2.88
N TYR A 109 24.90 14.55 2.50
CA TYR A 109 24.53 13.39 3.33
C TYR A 109 25.24 13.41 4.67
N ALA A 110 26.55 13.66 4.68
CA ALA A 110 27.33 13.79 5.90
C ALA A 110 26.73 14.86 6.83
N PHE A 111 26.40 16.04 6.28
CA PHE A 111 25.75 17.10 7.05
C PHE A 111 24.42 16.67 7.68
N ILE A 112 23.56 15.96 6.93
CA ILE A 112 22.29 15.43 7.46
C ILE A 112 22.54 14.44 8.59
N LEU A 113 23.47 13.50 8.40
CA LEU A 113 23.76 12.44 9.37
C LEU A 113 24.41 13.00 10.64
N ASP A 114 25.33 13.96 10.51
CA ASP A 114 25.97 14.65 11.63
C ASP A 114 24.96 15.41 12.51
N HIS A 115 23.82 15.81 11.92
CA HIS A 115 22.76 16.54 12.59
C HIS A 115 21.45 15.73 12.68
N ALA A 116 21.50 14.41 12.47
CA ALA A 116 20.31 13.57 12.34
C ALA A 116 19.35 13.70 13.53
N PHE A 117 19.89 13.66 14.75
CA PHE A 117 19.10 13.84 15.97
C PHE A 117 18.41 15.21 16.00
N PHE A 118 19.14 16.29 15.67
CA PHE A 118 18.57 17.63 15.64
C PHE A 118 17.44 17.73 14.61
N PHE A 119 17.68 17.24 13.38
CA PHE A 119 16.67 17.23 12.32
C PHE A 119 15.42 16.47 12.76
N GLN A 120 15.58 15.22 13.21
CA GLN A 120 14.46 14.38 13.61
C GLN A 120 13.59 15.02 14.69
N TYR A 121 14.20 15.61 15.73
CA TYR A 121 13.45 16.25 16.80
C TYR A 121 12.78 17.54 16.32
N VAL A 122 13.53 18.44 15.69
CA VAL A 122 13.02 19.77 15.30
C VAL A 122 11.90 19.64 14.26
N THR A 123 12.06 18.79 13.25
CA THR A 123 11.01 18.60 12.24
C THR A 123 9.79 17.94 12.86
N PHE A 124 9.94 16.97 13.77
CA PHE A 124 8.81 16.37 14.47
C PHE A 124 8.04 17.41 15.30
N TYR A 125 8.75 18.28 16.03
CA TYR A 125 8.15 19.38 16.79
C TYR A 125 7.42 20.38 15.91
N ILE A 126 8.01 20.77 14.78
CA ILE A 126 7.39 21.69 13.83
C ILE A 126 6.14 21.04 13.22
N GLY A 127 6.26 19.81 12.72
CA GLY A 127 5.16 19.09 12.09
C GLY A 127 3.99 18.87 13.05
N GLY A 128 4.27 18.33 14.25
CA GLY A 128 3.25 18.18 15.29
C GLY A 128 2.66 19.54 15.73
N GLY A 129 3.53 20.53 15.94
CA GLY A 129 3.10 21.88 16.31
C GLY A 129 2.14 22.50 15.31
N ILE A 130 2.38 22.34 14.00
CA ILE A 130 1.48 22.80 12.95
C ILE A 130 0.13 22.07 13.01
N ILE A 131 0.09 20.75 13.21
CA ILE A 131 -1.18 19.99 13.33
C ILE A 131 -2.00 20.50 14.52
N ILE A 132 -1.37 20.70 15.68
CA ILE A 132 -2.05 21.27 16.87
C ILE A 132 -2.53 22.68 16.57
N LEU A 133 -1.70 23.52 15.96
CA LEU A 133 -2.06 24.90 15.62
C LEU A 133 -3.27 24.95 14.69
N LEU A 134 -3.30 24.14 13.64
CA LEU A 134 -4.43 24.06 12.71
C LEU A 134 -5.70 23.58 13.41
N ALA A 135 -5.60 22.58 14.28
CA ALA A 135 -6.73 22.13 15.08
C ALA A 135 -7.25 23.22 16.03
N LEU A 136 -6.35 24.00 16.65
CA LEU A 136 -6.72 25.15 17.49
C LEU A 136 -7.34 26.29 16.67
N LEU A 137 -6.80 26.58 15.49
CA LEU A 137 -7.36 27.59 14.58
C LEU A 137 -8.81 27.26 14.21
N ASN A 138 -9.15 25.98 14.02
CA ASN A 138 -10.54 25.57 13.79
C ASN A 138 -11.47 25.90 14.96
N ILE A 139 -10.96 25.89 16.20
CA ILE A 139 -11.72 26.28 17.41
C ILE A 139 -11.95 27.80 17.41
N PHE A 140 -10.91 28.59 17.15
CA PHE A 140 -10.95 30.04 17.26
C PHE A 140 -11.66 30.72 16.09
N LEU A 141 -11.44 30.23 14.86
CA LEU A 141 -12.02 30.78 13.64
C LEU A 141 -13.43 30.25 13.34
N ASN A 142 -13.94 29.34 14.18
CA ASN A 142 -15.26 28.74 14.03
C ASN A 142 -15.46 28.09 12.64
N ALA A 143 -14.50 27.24 12.25
CA ALA A 143 -14.51 26.59 10.94
C ALA A 143 -15.85 25.88 10.68
N GLU A 144 -16.46 26.20 9.54
CA GLU A 144 -17.72 25.62 9.12
C GLU A 144 -17.52 24.18 8.63
N VAL A 145 -18.46 23.30 8.95
CA VAL A 145 -18.49 21.95 8.40
C VAL A 145 -19.51 21.95 7.25
N LYS A 146 -19.07 21.61 6.04
CA LYS A 146 -19.95 21.45 4.87
C LYS A 146 -20.17 19.96 4.59
N GLU A 147 -21.38 19.64 4.18
CA GLU A 147 -21.72 18.30 3.72
C GLU A 147 -21.54 18.21 2.19
N PRO A 148 -21.00 17.10 1.67
CA PRO A 148 -20.52 15.92 2.38
C PRO A 148 -19.01 16.01 2.76
N SER A 149 -18.64 15.60 3.98
CA SER A 149 -17.24 15.59 4.45
C SER A 149 -17.01 14.62 5.62
N ILE A 150 -15.75 14.31 5.95
CA ILE A 150 -15.42 13.47 7.12
C ILE A 150 -15.92 14.12 8.41
N MET A 151 -15.76 15.44 8.56
CA MET A 151 -16.23 16.15 9.75
C MET A 151 -17.76 16.09 9.91
N ALA A 152 -18.51 16.06 8.81
CA ALA A 152 -19.97 15.91 8.84
C ALA A 152 -20.45 14.55 9.40
N ILE A 153 -19.57 13.54 9.46
CA ILE A 153 -19.85 12.27 10.15
C ILE A 153 -19.95 12.51 11.66
N PHE A 154 -19.15 13.40 12.23
CA PHE A 154 -19.08 13.59 13.68
C PHE A 154 -19.87 14.81 14.16
N HIS A 155 -20.05 15.80 13.28
CA HIS A 155 -20.60 17.11 13.64
C HIS A 155 -21.74 17.52 12.71
N LYS A 156 -22.68 18.31 13.22
CA LYS A 156 -23.71 18.95 12.39
C LYS A 156 -23.06 19.95 11.43
N GLY A 157 -23.61 20.08 10.22
CA GLY A 157 -23.20 21.08 9.24
C GLY A 157 -23.38 22.52 9.74
N GLY A 158 -22.59 23.43 9.17
CA GLY A 158 -22.54 24.86 9.54
C GLY A 158 -21.52 25.19 10.65
N PRO A 159 -21.52 26.42 11.16
CA PRO A 159 -20.63 26.85 12.25
C PRO A 159 -20.99 26.19 13.60
N ALA A 160 -20.05 26.17 14.55
CA ALA A 160 -20.31 25.70 15.91
C ALA A 160 -21.01 26.79 16.74
N GLY A 161 -22.11 26.43 17.40
CA GLY A 161 -22.94 27.35 18.17
C GLY A 161 -22.40 27.61 19.58
N THR A 162 -21.65 26.66 20.15
CA THR A 162 -21.14 26.75 21.54
C THR A 162 -19.63 26.51 21.64
N ILE A 163 -19.01 26.94 22.75
CA ILE A 163 -17.57 26.71 23.01
C ILE A 163 -17.27 25.21 23.12
N SER A 164 -18.14 24.43 23.75
CA SER A 164 -17.97 22.97 23.86
C SER A 164 -18.00 22.31 22.48
N GLU A 165 -18.90 22.72 21.59
CA GLU A 165 -18.91 22.25 20.20
C GLU A 165 -17.62 22.65 19.45
N ARG A 166 -17.12 23.87 19.65
CA ARG A 166 -15.84 24.31 19.05
C ARG A 166 -14.68 23.46 19.55
N LEU A 167 -14.58 23.22 20.86
CA LEU A 167 -13.55 22.37 21.46
C LEU A 167 -13.63 20.93 20.93
N LEU A 168 -14.83 20.36 20.85
CA LEU A 168 -15.03 19.01 20.32
C LEU A 168 -14.66 18.95 18.82
N ARG A 169 -15.00 19.96 18.02
CA ARG A 169 -14.60 20.05 16.61
C ARG A 169 -13.08 20.16 16.45
N GLY A 170 -12.41 20.97 17.27
CA GLY A 170 -10.95 21.08 17.28
C GLY A 170 -10.28 19.75 17.64
N ALA A 171 -10.75 19.08 18.69
CA ALA A 171 -10.27 17.75 19.07
C ALA A 171 -10.51 16.72 17.96
N THR A 172 -11.68 16.72 17.33
CA THR A 172 -11.99 15.83 16.20
C THR A 172 -11.09 16.12 14.99
N SER A 173 -10.85 17.41 14.69
CA SER A 173 -9.95 17.82 13.61
C SER A 173 -8.52 17.35 13.87
N PHE A 174 -8.02 17.53 15.10
CA PHE A 174 -6.71 17.03 15.51
C PHE A 174 -6.56 15.53 15.28
N ILE A 175 -7.56 14.74 15.69
CA ILE A 175 -7.57 13.29 15.48
C ILE A 175 -7.66 12.94 13.99
N ILE A 176 -8.48 13.63 13.19
CA ILE A 176 -8.58 13.36 11.74
C ILE A 176 -7.29 13.72 11.02
N TYR A 177 -6.66 14.85 11.31
CA TYR A 177 -5.36 15.21 10.73
C TYR A 177 -4.28 14.18 11.08
N SER A 178 -4.24 13.76 12.35
CA SER A 178 -3.33 12.71 12.80
C SER A 178 -3.64 11.36 12.16
N ALA A 179 -4.91 11.03 11.97
CA ALA A 179 -5.33 9.77 11.34
C ALA A 179 -5.01 9.75 9.84
N PHE A 180 -5.21 10.87 9.16
CA PHE A 180 -4.81 11.03 7.77
C PHE A 180 -3.30 10.86 7.62
N PHE A 181 -2.51 11.45 8.53
CA PHE A 181 -1.07 11.23 8.57
C PHE A 181 -0.69 9.75 8.73
N VAL A 182 -1.19 9.10 9.79
CA VAL A 182 -0.80 7.73 10.15
C VAL A 182 -1.28 6.70 9.13
N ILE A 183 -2.51 6.83 8.62
CA ILE A 183 -3.16 5.80 7.80
C ILE A 183 -2.93 6.05 6.30
N ILE A 184 -3.03 7.30 5.84
CA ILE A 184 -3.03 7.62 4.42
C ILE A 184 -1.67 8.15 3.99
N PHE A 185 -1.12 9.15 4.67
CA PHE A 185 0.13 9.79 4.26
C PHE A 185 1.33 8.85 4.39
N ASN A 186 1.50 8.19 5.55
CA ASN A 186 2.60 7.23 5.75
C ASN A 186 2.53 6.10 4.71
N LEU A 187 1.34 5.54 4.50
CA LEU A 187 1.12 4.52 3.47
C LEU A 187 1.47 5.07 2.09
N ALA A 188 1.03 6.28 1.73
CA ALA A 188 1.33 6.88 0.43
C ALA A 188 2.83 7.18 0.22
N ILE A 189 3.54 7.60 1.28
CA ILE A 189 5.00 7.79 1.24
C ILE A 189 5.69 6.45 1.00
N GLU A 190 5.30 5.40 1.73
CA GLU A 190 5.82 4.05 1.52
C GLU A 190 5.54 3.62 0.08
N TRP A 191 4.29 3.67 -0.38
CA TRP A 191 3.91 3.34 -1.76
C TRP A 191 4.75 4.08 -2.78
N LEU A 192 4.97 5.38 -2.59
CA LEU A 192 5.66 6.18 -3.58
C LEU A 192 7.16 5.94 -3.55
N GLY A 193 7.77 5.70 -2.39
CA GLY A 193 9.14 5.19 -2.31
C GLY A 193 9.29 3.94 -3.18
N TRP A 194 8.37 2.98 -3.05
CA TRP A 194 8.40 1.72 -3.79
C TRP A 194 8.03 1.83 -5.26
N ALA A 195 6.98 2.59 -5.59
CA ALA A 195 6.52 2.78 -6.95
C ALA A 195 7.63 3.37 -7.81
N VAL A 196 8.47 4.18 -7.19
CA VAL A 196 9.61 4.83 -7.81
C VAL A 196 10.81 3.89 -7.83
N ASP A 197 10.99 2.95 -6.90
CA ASP A 197 12.05 1.94 -7.04
C ASP A 197 11.70 0.77 -7.98
N SER A 198 10.57 0.86 -8.69
CA SER A 198 10.11 -0.15 -9.64
C SER A 198 9.77 0.48 -10.99
N THR A 199 10.67 0.33 -11.96
CA THR A 199 10.50 0.80 -13.35
C THR A 199 9.13 0.42 -13.94
N LEU A 200 8.62 -0.78 -13.64
CA LEU A 200 7.30 -1.22 -14.10
C LEU A 200 6.15 -0.48 -13.40
N ALA A 201 6.29 -0.18 -12.11
CA ALA A 201 5.30 0.59 -11.37
C ALA A 201 5.28 2.06 -11.84
N VAL A 202 6.42 2.71 -12.04
CA VAL A 202 6.47 4.05 -12.63
C VAL A 202 5.96 4.06 -14.07
N LEU A 203 6.28 3.06 -14.90
CA LEU A 203 5.72 2.96 -16.25
C LEU A 203 4.19 2.82 -16.20
N ALA A 204 3.65 2.04 -15.25
CA ALA A 204 2.22 1.91 -15.04
C ALA A 204 1.58 3.21 -14.53
N VAL A 205 2.24 3.90 -13.58
CA VAL A 205 1.82 5.21 -13.05
C VAL A 205 1.89 6.27 -14.14
N PHE A 206 2.90 6.25 -15.02
CA PHE A 206 2.99 7.14 -16.18
C PHE A 206 1.90 6.84 -17.18
N PHE A 207 1.72 5.56 -17.54
CA PHE A 207 0.64 5.17 -18.43
C PHE A 207 -0.67 5.72 -17.89
N TYR A 208 -0.94 5.48 -16.60
CA TYR A 208 -2.09 5.99 -15.87
C TYR A 208 -2.17 7.53 -15.90
N LEU A 209 -1.23 8.28 -15.36
CA LEU A 209 -1.37 9.73 -15.24
C LEU A 209 -1.39 10.45 -16.60
N PHE A 210 -0.60 10.00 -17.58
CA PHE A 210 -0.49 10.64 -18.90
C PHE A 210 -1.61 10.24 -19.86
N PHE A 211 -1.89 8.94 -20.01
CA PHE A 211 -2.96 8.47 -20.89
C PHE A 211 -4.32 8.44 -20.19
N PHE A 212 -4.38 8.11 -18.89
CA PHE A 212 -5.64 7.87 -18.16
C PHE A 212 -6.25 9.11 -17.51
N ILE A 213 -5.49 10.07 -16.97
CA ILE A 213 -6.11 11.26 -16.34
C ILE A 213 -6.34 12.38 -17.36
N LYS A 214 -5.33 12.69 -18.18
CA LYS A 214 -5.37 13.89 -19.03
C LYS A 214 -5.93 13.66 -20.43
N HIS A 215 -5.75 12.47 -20.99
CA HIS A 215 -6.04 12.20 -22.40
C HIS A 215 -7.09 11.13 -22.65
N TYR A 216 -7.53 10.38 -21.64
CA TYR A 216 -8.47 9.28 -21.84
C TYR A 216 -9.79 9.76 -22.44
N LYS A 217 -10.31 10.93 -22.02
CA LYS A 217 -11.52 11.55 -22.60
C LYS A 217 -11.38 11.88 -24.09
N ARG A 218 -10.17 11.88 -24.65
CA ARG A 218 -9.89 12.04 -26.09
C ARG A 218 -9.69 10.70 -26.82
N LEU A 219 -9.52 9.61 -26.09
CA LEU A 219 -9.45 8.26 -26.65
C LEU A 219 -10.87 7.76 -26.96
N ASP A 220 -10.98 6.84 -27.90
CA ASP A 220 -12.25 6.21 -28.23
C ASP A 220 -12.85 5.49 -27.00
N PRO A 221 -14.14 5.71 -26.67
CA PRO A 221 -14.81 5.04 -25.54
C PRO A 221 -14.78 3.50 -25.59
N GLY A 222 -14.62 2.91 -26.78
CA GLY A 222 -14.46 1.48 -26.97
C GLY A 222 -13.08 0.96 -26.55
N SER A 223 -12.06 1.82 -26.54
CA SER A 223 -10.67 1.45 -26.27
C SER A 223 -10.47 0.97 -24.83
N PHE A 224 -9.56 0.01 -24.67
CA PHE A 224 -9.16 -0.51 -23.35
C PHE A 224 -8.64 0.60 -22.43
N LEU A 225 -7.85 1.52 -22.99
CA LEU A 225 -7.28 2.66 -22.26
C LEU A 225 -8.36 3.62 -21.74
N TYR A 226 -9.39 3.95 -22.53
CA TYR A 226 -10.51 4.75 -22.04
C TYR A 226 -11.21 4.05 -20.86
N LYS A 227 -11.52 2.76 -21.00
CA LYS A 227 -12.28 1.99 -19.99
C LYS A 227 -11.56 1.90 -18.66
N VAL A 228 -10.25 1.64 -18.67
CA VAL A 228 -9.47 1.58 -17.43
C VAL A 228 -9.28 3.00 -16.84
N GLY A 229 -9.32 4.07 -17.66
CA GLY A 229 -9.28 5.49 -17.23
C GLY A 229 -10.51 5.92 -16.49
N ASP A 230 -11.64 5.71 -17.14
CA ASP A 230 -12.95 5.96 -16.58
C ASP A 230 -13.17 5.15 -15.29
N ALA A 231 -12.73 3.88 -15.27
CA ALA A 231 -12.77 3.04 -14.09
C ALA A 231 -11.91 3.58 -12.94
N GLY A 232 -10.72 4.13 -13.23
CA GLY A 232 -9.82 4.68 -12.22
C GLY A 232 -10.34 5.99 -11.60
N GLU A 233 -10.76 6.96 -12.42
CA GLU A 233 -11.35 8.23 -11.94
C GLU A 233 -12.65 7.95 -11.17
N GLY A 234 -13.50 7.06 -11.71
CA GLY A 234 -14.71 6.59 -11.04
C GLY A 234 -14.40 5.92 -9.70
N PHE A 235 -13.45 4.98 -9.66
CA PHE A 235 -13.06 4.31 -8.43
C PHE A 235 -12.57 5.29 -7.37
N TYR A 236 -11.69 6.23 -7.73
CA TYR A 236 -11.17 7.22 -6.79
C TYR A 236 -12.29 8.10 -6.20
N GLY A 237 -13.14 8.65 -7.06
CA GLY A 237 -14.27 9.49 -6.62
C GLY A 237 -15.24 8.72 -5.73
N GLU A 238 -15.60 7.50 -6.12
CA GLU A 238 -16.48 6.68 -5.30
C GLU A 238 -15.82 6.20 -4.00
N PHE A 239 -14.51 5.90 -3.99
CA PHE A 239 -13.75 5.51 -2.81
C PHE A 239 -13.72 6.64 -1.77
N ILE A 240 -13.48 7.88 -2.19
CA ILE A 240 -13.58 9.06 -1.31
C ILE A 240 -14.98 9.21 -0.74
N ASN A 241 -16.02 8.92 -1.53
CA ASN A 241 -17.39 8.98 -1.05
C ASN A 241 -17.69 7.97 0.07
N LEU A 242 -16.90 6.89 0.23
CA LEU A 242 -17.02 6.01 1.40
C LEU A 242 -16.75 6.74 2.72
N PHE A 243 -15.83 7.70 2.72
CA PHE A 243 -15.46 8.49 3.91
C PHE A 243 -16.39 9.67 4.18
N ARG A 244 -17.42 9.87 3.35
CA ARG A 244 -18.38 10.97 3.49
C ARG A 244 -19.66 10.58 4.23
N SER A 245 -19.86 9.30 4.55
CA SER A 245 -21.06 8.82 5.25
C SER A 245 -20.74 7.90 6.43
N LYS A 246 -21.51 8.01 7.50
CA LYS A 246 -21.43 7.15 8.69
C LYS A 246 -21.55 5.66 8.36
N GLY A 247 -22.41 5.32 7.40
CA GLY A 247 -22.70 3.93 7.05
C GLY A 247 -21.60 3.27 6.22
N THR A 248 -20.74 4.05 5.56
CA THR A 248 -19.74 3.55 4.61
C THR A 248 -18.29 3.78 5.05
N ILE A 249 -18.04 4.57 6.10
CA ILE A 249 -16.67 4.89 6.52
C ILE A 249 -15.87 3.64 6.92
N LEU A 250 -16.50 2.67 7.60
CA LEU A 250 -15.83 1.43 7.97
C LEU A 250 -15.49 0.58 6.76
N LEU A 251 -16.29 0.64 5.69
CA LEU A 251 -15.99 0.00 4.41
C LEU A 251 -14.81 0.70 3.70
N GLY A 252 -14.70 2.03 3.83
CA GLY A 252 -13.52 2.78 3.39
C GLY A 252 -12.26 2.38 4.14
N ILE A 253 -12.34 2.26 5.47
CA ILE A 253 -11.24 1.83 6.35
C ILE A 253 -10.79 0.39 6.00
N SER A 254 -11.72 -0.56 5.83
CA SER A 254 -11.36 -1.91 5.38
C SER A 254 -10.77 -1.91 3.98
N GLY A 255 -11.22 -1.02 3.09
CA GLY A 255 -10.64 -0.83 1.77
C GLY A 255 -9.19 -0.35 1.82
N LEU A 256 -8.88 0.63 2.68
CA LEU A 256 -7.49 1.07 2.92
C LEU A 256 -6.62 -0.07 3.46
N LEU A 257 -7.16 -0.89 4.37
CA LEU A 257 -6.44 -2.05 4.92
C LEU A 257 -6.11 -3.08 3.84
N VAL A 258 -7.05 -3.32 2.92
CA VAL A 258 -6.89 -4.21 1.78
C VAL A 258 -5.88 -3.64 0.77
N LEU A 259 -5.91 -2.33 0.51
CA LEU A 259 -4.90 -1.68 -0.33
C LEU A 259 -3.49 -1.86 0.26
N HIS A 260 -3.35 -1.80 1.58
CA HIS A 260 -2.09 -2.09 2.27
C HIS A 260 -1.62 -3.55 2.12
N LEU A 261 -2.49 -4.50 1.78
CA LEU A 261 -2.03 -5.86 1.42
C LEU A 261 -1.51 -5.91 -0.02
N LEU A 262 -2.14 -5.15 -0.92
CA LEU A 262 -1.77 -5.11 -2.33
C LEU A 262 -0.40 -4.48 -2.57
N THR A 263 0.09 -3.63 -1.66
CA THR A 263 1.47 -3.13 -1.71
C THR A 263 2.46 -4.26 -1.68
N ASP A 264 2.24 -5.24 -0.81
CA ASP A 264 3.22 -6.30 -0.58
C ASP A 264 3.24 -7.30 -1.73
N VAL A 265 2.17 -7.35 -2.53
CA VAL A 265 2.20 -8.00 -3.86
C VAL A 265 3.22 -7.29 -4.77
N GLY A 266 3.20 -5.95 -4.79
CA GLY A 266 4.15 -5.14 -5.55
C GLY A 266 5.58 -5.20 -5.00
N ASN A 267 5.74 -5.19 -3.68
CA ASN A 267 7.04 -5.07 -3.00
C ASN A 267 7.78 -6.41 -2.89
N PHE A 268 7.06 -7.51 -2.69
CA PHE A 268 7.66 -8.82 -2.51
C PHE A 268 7.39 -9.74 -3.71
N ILE A 269 6.12 -9.93 -4.06
CA ILE A 269 5.72 -11.03 -4.95
C ILE A 269 6.14 -10.81 -6.40
N LEU A 270 5.83 -9.64 -6.99
CA LEU A 270 6.24 -9.35 -8.36
C LEU A 270 7.77 -9.40 -8.54
N PRO A 271 8.58 -8.79 -7.66
CA PRO A 271 10.04 -8.85 -7.74
C PRO A 271 10.57 -10.28 -7.64
N TYR A 272 10.01 -11.10 -6.75
CA TYR A 272 10.37 -12.51 -6.64
C TYR A 272 10.06 -13.30 -7.91
N ILE A 273 8.88 -13.11 -8.50
CA ILE A 273 8.49 -13.78 -9.75
C ILE A 273 9.41 -13.37 -10.90
N LEU A 274 9.75 -12.08 -10.98
CA LEU A 274 10.59 -11.53 -12.04
C LEU A 274 12.09 -11.75 -11.81
N GLY A 275 12.49 -12.26 -10.65
CA GLY A 275 13.90 -12.46 -10.29
C GLY A 275 14.67 -11.14 -10.11
N ARG A 276 13.99 -10.06 -9.72
CA ARG A 276 14.59 -8.73 -9.52
C ARG A 276 15.07 -8.59 -8.07
N LYS A 277 16.26 -8.01 -7.92
CA LYS A 277 16.75 -7.55 -6.62
C LYS A 277 16.22 -6.14 -6.39
N ILE A 278 15.53 -5.95 -5.27
CA ILE A 278 15.13 -4.63 -4.79
C ILE A 278 16.05 -4.25 -3.63
N GLU A 279 16.39 -2.98 -3.50
CA GLU A 279 17.25 -2.46 -2.41
C GLU A 279 16.73 -2.88 -1.04
N TYR A 280 15.41 -2.87 -0.85
CA TYR A 280 14.75 -3.35 0.37
C TYR A 280 15.15 -4.75 0.81
N PHE A 281 15.36 -5.67 -0.13
CA PHE A 281 15.76 -7.04 0.19
C PHE A 281 17.18 -7.09 0.76
N VAL A 282 18.03 -6.11 0.45
CA VAL A 282 19.35 -5.97 1.06
C VAL A 282 19.20 -5.59 2.52
N ALA A 283 18.31 -4.65 2.84
CA ALA A 283 18.01 -4.24 4.21
C ALA A 283 17.37 -5.36 5.04
N LEU A 284 16.51 -6.19 4.43
CA LEU A 284 15.87 -7.33 5.09
C LEU A 284 16.81 -8.54 5.30
N GLY A 285 17.85 -8.67 4.47
CA GLY A 285 18.93 -9.64 4.65
C GLY A 285 18.76 -10.93 3.84
N ALA A 286 18.95 -12.10 4.49
CA ALA A 286 18.92 -13.39 3.80
C ALA A 286 17.49 -13.93 3.66
N GLY A 287 17.22 -14.66 2.57
CA GLY A 287 15.91 -15.29 2.32
C GLY A 287 15.03 -14.57 1.30
N HIS A 288 15.58 -13.60 0.55
CA HIS A 288 14.88 -12.87 -0.51
C HIS A 288 15.41 -13.25 -1.91
N THR A 289 15.57 -14.55 -2.16
CA THR A 289 16.06 -15.02 -3.47
C THR A 289 14.92 -15.06 -4.48
N GLY A 290 15.15 -14.57 -5.69
CA GLY A 290 14.16 -14.62 -6.77
C GLY A 290 13.72 -16.05 -7.09
N ILE A 291 12.43 -16.22 -7.41
CA ILE A 291 11.85 -17.53 -7.74
C ILE A 291 12.55 -18.20 -8.93
N PRO A 292 12.90 -17.50 -10.03
CA PRO A 292 13.62 -18.13 -11.14
C PRO A 292 14.93 -18.80 -10.71
N SER A 293 15.68 -18.18 -9.78
CA SER A 293 16.93 -18.72 -9.28
C SER A 293 16.71 -19.94 -8.37
N LEU A 294 15.74 -19.88 -7.46
CA LEU A 294 15.39 -21.03 -6.61
C LEU A 294 14.89 -22.22 -7.45
N MET A 295 14.05 -21.95 -8.45
CA MET A 295 13.54 -22.96 -9.36
C MET A 295 14.67 -23.59 -10.19
N ALA A 296 15.65 -22.81 -10.66
CA ALA A 296 16.80 -23.35 -11.37
C ALA A 296 17.59 -24.34 -10.51
N ILE A 297 17.87 -23.99 -9.23
CA ILE A 297 18.54 -24.86 -8.27
C ILE A 297 17.76 -26.18 -8.10
N ASP A 298 16.44 -26.09 -7.88
CA ASP A 298 15.61 -27.27 -7.66
C ASP A 298 15.45 -28.14 -8.92
N LEU A 299 15.48 -27.54 -10.11
CA LEU A 299 15.48 -28.25 -11.39
C LEU A 299 16.80 -28.99 -11.68
N GLU A 300 17.94 -28.50 -11.18
CA GLU A 300 19.22 -29.19 -11.27
C GLU A 300 19.26 -30.44 -10.39
N VAL A 301 18.63 -30.40 -9.22
CA VAL A 301 18.50 -31.55 -8.30
C VAL A 301 17.57 -32.63 -8.87
N ALA A 302 16.56 -32.25 -9.65
CA ALA A 302 15.60 -33.17 -10.25
C ALA A 302 16.23 -34.04 -11.36
N ALA A 303 16.48 -35.32 -11.05
CA ALA A 303 17.23 -36.23 -11.93
C ALA A 303 16.51 -36.60 -13.25
N THR A 304 15.18 -36.70 -13.25
CA THR A 304 14.39 -37.16 -14.42
C THR A 304 13.35 -36.13 -14.86
N LEU A 305 12.78 -36.31 -16.05
CA LEU A 305 11.84 -35.35 -16.66
C LEU A 305 10.58 -35.14 -15.80
N ILE A 306 10.03 -36.21 -15.21
CA ILE A 306 8.81 -36.13 -14.39
C ILE A 306 9.01 -35.22 -13.17
N PRO A 307 10.01 -35.45 -12.28
CA PRO A 307 10.38 -34.51 -11.23
C PRO A 307 10.63 -33.08 -11.70
N LYS A 308 11.27 -32.85 -12.86
CA LYS A 308 11.46 -31.48 -13.39
C LYS A 308 10.14 -30.79 -13.70
N ILE A 309 9.22 -31.48 -14.36
CA ILE A 309 7.87 -30.96 -14.64
C ILE A 309 7.14 -30.71 -13.31
N SER A 310 7.24 -31.62 -12.34
CA SER A 310 6.60 -31.47 -11.04
C SER A 310 7.17 -30.30 -10.23
N VAL A 311 8.48 -30.07 -10.26
CA VAL A 311 9.11 -28.89 -9.65
C VAL A 311 8.55 -27.62 -10.29
N PHE A 312 8.58 -27.51 -11.61
CA PHE A 312 8.05 -26.36 -12.33
C PHE A 312 6.59 -26.07 -11.99
N MET A 313 5.73 -27.09 -12.01
CA MET A 313 4.32 -26.96 -11.64
C MET A 313 4.12 -26.58 -10.17
N ALA A 314 4.97 -27.08 -9.26
CA ALA A 314 4.90 -26.75 -7.84
C ALA A 314 5.19 -25.27 -7.58
N TYR A 315 6.13 -24.69 -8.32
CA TYR A 315 6.40 -23.25 -8.28
C TYR A 315 5.20 -22.43 -8.79
N ILE A 316 4.60 -22.79 -9.93
CA ILE A 316 3.42 -22.08 -10.48
C ILE A 316 2.23 -22.13 -9.52
N LEU A 317 1.94 -23.29 -8.94
CA LEU A 317 0.83 -23.47 -8.01
C LEU A 317 1.08 -22.73 -6.68
N ASN A 318 2.32 -22.69 -6.20
CA ASN A 318 2.66 -21.86 -5.04
C ASN A 318 2.51 -20.35 -5.31
N ILE A 319 2.97 -19.86 -6.48
CA ILE A 319 2.77 -18.47 -6.91
C ILE A 319 1.27 -18.15 -6.98
N SER A 320 0.50 -19.07 -7.56
CA SER A 320 -0.96 -18.92 -7.65
C SER A 320 -1.61 -18.87 -6.26
N ALA A 321 -1.17 -19.72 -5.32
CA ALA A 321 -1.66 -19.73 -3.94
C ALA A 321 -1.43 -18.39 -3.22
N ILE A 322 -0.19 -17.87 -3.27
CA ILE A 322 0.12 -16.60 -2.59
C ILE A 322 -0.62 -15.42 -3.24
N LEU A 323 -0.78 -15.42 -4.56
CA LEU A 323 -1.56 -14.40 -5.27
C LEU A 323 -3.05 -14.47 -4.90
N PHE A 324 -3.64 -15.66 -4.79
CA PHE A 324 -5.02 -15.80 -4.30
C PHE A 324 -5.17 -15.27 -2.87
N MET A 325 -4.20 -15.56 -1.99
CA MET A 325 -4.24 -15.13 -0.60
C MET A 325 -4.04 -13.61 -0.43
N LEU A 326 -3.22 -12.98 -1.28
CA LEU A 326 -2.94 -11.54 -1.20
C LEU A 326 -3.91 -10.67 -2.01
N ILE A 327 -4.40 -11.14 -3.17
CA ILE A 327 -5.34 -10.40 -4.02
C ILE A 327 -6.79 -10.71 -3.64
N GLY A 328 -7.04 -11.91 -3.08
CA GLY A 328 -8.38 -12.35 -2.65
C GLY A 328 -9.13 -11.35 -1.78
N PRO A 329 -8.53 -10.74 -0.75
CA PRO A 329 -9.20 -9.75 0.09
C PRO A 329 -9.68 -8.53 -0.72
N ALA A 330 -8.92 -8.11 -1.74
CA ALA A 330 -9.31 -7.02 -2.63
C ALA A 330 -10.51 -7.36 -3.51
N LEU A 331 -10.57 -8.59 -4.03
CA LEU A 331 -11.72 -9.05 -4.80
C LEU A 331 -12.98 -9.15 -3.91
N ILE A 332 -12.84 -9.72 -2.72
CA ILE A 332 -13.95 -9.82 -1.75
C ILE A 332 -14.45 -8.42 -1.37
N TRP A 333 -13.54 -7.52 -0.99
CA TRP A 333 -13.87 -6.14 -0.66
C TRP A 333 -14.56 -5.42 -1.82
N TYR A 334 -14.08 -5.59 -3.06
CA TYR A 334 -14.65 -4.95 -4.24
C TYR A 334 -16.08 -5.44 -4.54
N GLU A 335 -16.35 -6.74 -4.38
CA GLU A 335 -17.68 -7.31 -4.56
C GLU A 335 -18.66 -6.82 -3.49
N ILE A 336 -18.23 -6.75 -2.22
CA ILE A 336 -18.99 -6.15 -1.10
C ILE A 336 -19.31 -4.68 -1.43
N TYR A 337 -18.28 -3.94 -1.84
CA TYR A 337 -18.37 -2.53 -2.19
C TYR A 337 -19.38 -2.27 -3.32
N LYS A 338 -19.35 -3.08 -4.39
CA LYS A 338 -20.32 -3.00 -5.50
C LYS A 338 -21.66 -3.67 -5.16
N LYS A 339 -21.83 -4.23 -3.97
CA LYS A 339 -23.01 -5.01 -3.54
C LYS A 339 -23.35 -6.14 -4.51
N ARG A 340 -22.33 -6.75 -5.13
CA ARG A 340 -22.44 -7.81 -6.13
C ARG A 340 -22.20 -9.17 -5.49
N ARG A 341 -22.62 -10.24 -6.16
CA ARG A 341 -22.40 -11.61 -5.67
C ARG A 341 -20.96 -12.01 -6.00
N ILE A 342 -20.27 -12.60 -5.02
CA ILE A 342 -18.98 -13.22 -5.24
C ILE A 342 -19.17 -14.45 -6.15
N GLU A 343 -18.97 -14.23 -7.45
CA GLU A 343 -19.07 -15.24 -8.48
C GLU A 343 -17.69 -15.76 -8.83
N ILE A 344 -17.46 -17.04 -8.51
CA ILE A 344 -16.20 -17.73 -8.76
C ILE A 344 -16.50 -18.92 -9.64
N SER A 345 -15.77 -19.04 -10.75
CA SER A 345 -15.93 -20.17 -11.65
C SER A 345 -15.44 -21.47 -11.00
N ASN A 346 -16.03 -22.59 -11.40
CA ASN A 346 -15.67 -23.92 -10.87
C ASN A 346 -14.17 -24.22 -11.07
N THR A 347 -13.62 -23.78 -12.21
CA THR A 347 -12.20 -23.93 -12.53
C THR A 347 -11.31 -23.13 -11.58
N ILE A 348 -11.71 -21.90 -11.20
CA ILE A 348 -10.96 -21.10 -10.21
C ILE A 348 -11.02 -21.77 -8.83
N LEU A 349 -12.16 -22.33 -8.43
CA LEU A 349 -12.26 -23.10 -7.17
C LEU A 349 -11.32 -24.32 -7.17
N GLY A 350 -11.28 -25.07 -8.28
CA GLY A 350 -10.34 -26.18 -8.45
C GLY A 350 -8.89 -25.73 -8.38
N LEU A 351 -8.54 -24.65 -9.07
CA LEU A 351 -7.19 -24.09 -9.09
C LEU A 351 -6.78 -23.59 -7.71
N PHE A 352 -7.67 -22.91 -6.99
CA PHE A 352 -7.44 -22.47 -5.62
C PHE A 352 -7.13 -23.65 -4.71
N GLY A 353 -7.95 -24.70 -4.71
CA GLY A 353 -7.73 -25.88 -3.88
C GLY A 353 -6.40 -26.59 -4.16
N ALA A 354 -6.06 -26.79 -5.44
CA ALA A 354 -4.78 -27.39 -5.83
C ALA A 354 -3.58 -26.52 -5.46
N SER A 355 -3.70 -25.19 -5.62
CA SER A 355 -2.67 -24.22 -5.28
C SER A 355 -2.42 -24.18 -3.78
N ILE A 356 -3.47 -24.06 -2.96
CA ILE A 356 -3.37 -24.05 -1.49
C ILE A 356 -2.82 -25.38 -0.98
N PHE A 357 -3.26 -26.52 -1.51
CA PHE A 357 -2.70 -27.82 -1.13
C PHE A 357 -1.19 -27.89 -1.40
N THR A 358 -0.76 -27.43 -2.58
CA THR A 358 0.66 -27.40 -2.97
C THR A 358 1.46 -26.48 -2.03
N TYR A 359 0.93 -25.29 -1.74
CA TYR A 359 1.53 -24.33 -0.82
C TYR A 359 1.66 -24.89 0.60
N LEU A 360 0.65 -25.55 1.13
CA LEU A 360 0.71 -26.16 2.47
C LEU A 360 1.68 -27.35 2.53
N SER A 361 1.79 -28.13 1.45
CA SER A 361 2.63 -29.33 1.40
C SER A 361 4.11 -29.03 1.16
N SER A 362 4.41 -28.01 0.35
CA SER A 362 5.78 -27.57 0.05
C SER A 362 5.80 -26.08 -0.29
N PRO A 363 5.71 -25.21 0.73
CA PRO A 363 5.61 -23.76 0.51
C PRO A 363 6.90 -23.19 -0.05
N ILE A 364 6.83 -22.34 -1.07
CA ILE A 364 7.98 -21.52 -1.50
C ILE A 364 8.05 -20.18 -0.79
N PHE A 365 6.92 -19.69 -0.26
CA PHE A 365 6.86 -18.45 0.51
C PHE A 365 6.65 -18.75 1.99
N LYS A 366 7.30 -17.98 2.85
CA LYS A 366 7.07 -17.97 4.29
C LYS A 366 6.76 -16.53 4.69
N VAL A 367 5.51 -16.29 5.04
CA VAL A 367 5.07 -15.00 5.58
C VAL A 367 5.36 -14.98 7.08
N GLY A 368 6.02 -13.93 7.55
CA GLY A 368 6.40 -13.76 8.94
C GLY A 368 6.49 -12.29 9.32
N ARG A 369 6.95 -12.00 10.53
CA ARG A 369 7.30 -10.63 10.94
C ARG A 369 8.72 -10.30 10.50
N ILE A 370 8.96 -9.03 10.23
CA ILE A 370 10.33 -8.53 10.03
C ILE A 370 11.13 -8.77 11.31
N SER A 371 12.32 -9.33 11.16
CA SER A 371 13.23 -9.64 12.28
C SER A 371 14.41 -8.69 12.39
N VAL A 372 14.58 -7.80 11.40
CA VAL A 372 15.65 -6.81 11.35
C VAL A 372 15.33 -5.65 12.29
N GLU A 373 16.30 -5.27 13.12
CA GLU A 373 16.13 -4.17 14.06
C GLU A 373 15.92 -2.84 13.32
N GLY A 374 14.92 -2.07 13.77
CA GLY A 374 14.60 -0.76 13.20
C GLY A 374 13.60 -0.80 12.04
N LEU A 375 13.31 -1.98 11.48
CA LEU A 375 12.26 -2.19 10.49
C LEU A 375 11.05 -2.86 11.14
N TYR A 376 9.85 -2.52 10.68
CA TYR A 376 8.60 -3.02 11.25
C TYR A 376 7.60 -3.39 10.15
N GLY A 377 6.94 -4.54 10.31
CA GLY A 377 5.89 -4.99 9.39
C GLY A 377 5.91 -6.48 9.14
N VAL A 378 5.47 -6.85 7.93
CA VAL A 378 5.45 -8.23 7.44
C VAL A 378 6.62 -8.46 6.51
N ASP A 379 7.17 -9.66 6.60
CA ASP A 379 8.20 -10.16 5.70
C ASP A 379 7.69 -11.38 4.95
N ILE A 380 8.07 -11.51 3.69
CA ILE A 380 7.75 -12.66 2.83
C ILE A 380 9.07 -13.25 2.36
N LEU A 381 9.53 -14.31 3.03
CA LEU A 381 10.76 -15.02 2.66
C LEU A 381 10.48 -16.04 1.56
N THR A 382 11.47 -16.30 0.70
CA THR A 382 11.44 -17.37 -0.29
C THR A 382 12.33 -18.55 0.12
N LYS A 383 11.94 -19.77 -0.28
CA LYS A 383 12.72 -20.99 -0.04
C LYS A 383 12.56 -22.01 -1.16
N THR A 384 13.50 -22.96 -1.23
CA THR A 384 13.41 -24.13 -2.12
C THR A 384 12.30 -25.08 -1.69
N ILE A 385 11.80 -25.88 -2.65
CA ILE A 385 10.81 -26.93 -2.37
C ILE A 385 11.47 -28.26 -2.05
N ASN A 386 10.69 -29.19 -1.51
CA ASN A 386 11.15 -30.58 -1.39
C ASN A 386 11.05 -31.30 -2.75
N VAL A 387 12.15 -31.25 -3.52
CA VAL A 387 12.24 -31.79 -4.89
C VAL A 387 11.86 -33.27 -4.96
N LEU A 388 12.22 -34.07 -3.94
CA LEU A 388 11.91 -35.50 -3.90
C LEU A 388 10.41 -35.79 -3.82
N ASN A 389 9.67 -34.94 -3.10
CA ASN A 389 8.23 -35.10 -2.90
C ASN A 389 7.39 -34.37 -3.96
N ALA A 390 8.00 -33.51 -4.80
CA ALA A 390 7.29 -32.72 -5.80
C ALA A 390 6.37 -33.55 -6.72
N PRO A 391 6.77 -34.74 -7.25
CA PRO A 391 5.89 -35.56 -8.09
C PRO A 391 4.59 -35.99 -7.40
N VAL A 392 4.68 -36.45 -6.16
CA VAL A 392 3.52 -36.89 -5.38
C VAL A 392 2.61 -35.70 -5.08
N ILE A 393 3.19 -34.57 -4.65
CA ILE A 393 2.44 -33.34 -4.36
C ILE A 393 1.67 -32.87 -5.59
N ILE A 394 2.32 -32.81 -6.76
CA ILE A 394 1.67 -32.34 -8.00
C ILE A 394 0.62 -33.31 -8.50
N PHE A 395 0.87 -34.61 -8.40
CA PHE A 395 -0.14 -35.60 -8.75
C PHE A 395 -1.39 -35.44 -7.87
N THR A 396 -1.22 -35.30 -6.55
CA THR A 396 -2.33 -35.07 -5.63
C THR A 396 -3.02 -33.73 -5.90
N ALA A 397 -2.27 -32.65 -6.15
CA ALA A 397 -2.84 -31.35 -6.50
C ALA A 397 -3.68 -31.41 -7.78
N ALA A 398 -3.22 -32.13 -8.81
CA ALA A 398 -3.99 -32.34 -10.04
C ALA A 398 -5.28 -33.14 -9.80
N MET A 399 -5.23 -34.18 -8.96
CA MET A 399 -6.44 -34.92 -8.57
C MET A 399 -7.43 -34.03 -7.80
N LEU A 400 -6.95 -33.20 -6.88
CA LEU A 400 -7.77 -32.24 -6.15
C LEU A 400 -8.38 -31.18 -7.08
N PHE A 401 -7.61 -30.66 -8.05
CA PHE A 401 -8.10 -29.74 -9.06
C PHE A 401 -9.31 -30.33 -9.82
N ILE A 402 -9.16 -31.55 -10.33
CA ILE A 402 -10.22 -32.25 -11.08
C ILE A 402 -11.42 -32.50 -10.16
N LEU A 403 -11.17 -33.05 -8.96
CA LEU A 403 -12.21 -33.35 -7.98
C LEU A 403 -13.03 -32.11 -7.64
N PHE A 404 -12.38 -31.02 -7.22
CA PHE A 404 -13.04 -29.77 -6.84
C PHE A 404 -13.79 -29.14 -8.01
N THR A 405 -13.23 -29.17 -9.22
CA THR A 405 -13.92 -28.65 -10.40
C THR A 405 -15.19 -29.45 -10.72
N LEU A 406 -15.13 -30.79 -10.62
CA LEU A 406 -16.27 -31.67 -10.89
C LEU A 406 -17.36 -31.55 -9.82
N ILE A 407 -17.01 -31.60 -8.53
CA ILE A 407 -18.01 -31.50 -7.46
C ILE A 407 -18.62 -30.10 -7.38
N ALA A 408 -17.89 -29.06 -7.81
CA ALA A 408 -18.38 -27.70 -7.91
C ALA A 408 -19.49 -27.50 -8.96
N TYR A 409 -19.87 -28.52 -9.74
CA TYR A 409 -21.10 -28.48 -10.55
C TYR A 409 -22.36 -28.61 -9.68
N SER A 410 -22.29 -29.26 -8.52
CA SER A 410 -23.41 -29.27 -7.58
C SER A 410 -23.55 -27.89 -6.93
N ARG A 411 -24.74 -27.29 -7.02
CA ARG A 411 -25.01 -25.95 -6.48
C ARG A 411 -24.66 -25.83 -4.99
N ILE A 412 -24.98 -26.85 -4.19
CA ILE A 412 -24.73 -26.85 -2.74
C ILE A 412 -23.23 -26.96 -2.44
N VAL A 413 -22.53 -27.87 -3.13
CA VAL A 413 -21.09 -28.07 -2.93
C VAL A 413 -20.30 -26.86 -3.42
N ASN A 414 -20.66 -26.32 -4.58
CA ASN A 414 -20.06 -25.11 -5.13
C ASN A 414 -20.11 -23.95 -4.13
N MET A 415 -21.28 -23.72 -3.56
CA MET A 415 -21.53 -22.70 -2.56
C MET A 415 -20.68 -22.92 -1.30
N PHE A 416 -20.61 -24.16 -0.80
CA PHE A 416 -19.76 -24.50 0.33
C PHE A 416 -18.26 -24.31 0.04
N LEU A 417 -17.80 -24.67 -1.16
CA LEU A 417 -16.41 -24.45 -1.60
C LEU A 417 -16.06 -22.96 -1.70
N ARG A 418 -16.99 -22.12 -2.17
CA ARG A 418 -16.79 -20.66 -2.17
C ARG A 418 -16.62 -20.13 -0.75
N TYR A 419 -17.42 -20.62 0.20
CA TYR A 419 -17.29 -20.22 1.61
C TYR A 419 -15.97 -20.65 2.22
N ILE A 420 -15.51 -21.88 1.96
CA ILE A 420 -14.19 -22.31 2.40
C ILE A 420 -13.11 -21.41 1.80
N MET A 421 -13.21 -21.07 0.52
CA MET A 421 -12.25 -20.19 -0.15
C MET A 421 -12.21 -18.80 0.48
N VAL A 422 -13.37 -18.15 0.65
CA VAL A 422 -13.48 -16.82 1.27
C VAL A 422 -12.96 -16.86 2.71
N PHE A 423 -13.36 -17.86 3.49
CA PHE A 423 -12.89 -18.04 4.87
C PHE A 423 -11.37 -18.25 4.95
N ALA A 424 -10.79 -19.06 4.06
CA ALA A 424 -9.34 -19.27 4.01
C ALA A 424 -8.58 -17.98 3.66
N ILE A 425 -9.11 -17.18 2.72
CA ILE A 425 -8.56 -15.87 2.35
C ILE A 425 -8.64 -14.89 3.52
N GLU A 426 -9.80 -14.82 4.21
CA GLU A 426 -9.99 -13.97 5.39
C GLU A 426 -9.08 -14.37 6.55
N LEU A 427 -8.92 -15.67 6.80
CA LEU A 427 -8.04 -16.17 7.85
C LEU A 427 -6.58 -15.80 7.57
N PHE A 428 -6.15 -15.95 6.31
CA PHE A 428 -4.82 -15.49 5.88
C PHE A 428 -4.67 -13.98 6.08
N PHE A 429 -5.64 -13.18 5.63
CA PHE A 429 -5.59 -11.74 5.74
C PHE A 429 -5.58 -11.26 7.20
N ALA A 430 -6.41 -11.86 8.06
CA ALA A 430 -6.42 -11.57 9.49
C ALA A 430 -5.09 -11.89 10.15
N ASN A 431 -4.47 -13.04 9.81
CA ASN A 431 -3.15 -13.40 10.31
C ASN A 431 -2.05 -12.44 9.81
N TYR A 432 -2.11 -12.05 8.53
CA TYR A 432 -1.21 -11.07 7.94
C TYR A 432 -1.29 -9.72 8.68
N ILE A 433 -2.51 -9.20 8.84
CA ILE A 433 -2.76 -7.94 9.54
C ILE A 433 -2.35 -8.03 11.00
N TYR A 434 -2.57 -9.16 11.66
CA TYR A 434 -2.09 -9.39 13.01
C TYR A 434 -0.57 -9.28 13.12
N MET A 435 0.19 -9.90 12.20
CA MET A 435 1.66 -9.82 12.19
C MET A 435 2.14 -8.39 12.02
N PHE A 436 1.56 -7.66 11.06
CA PHE A 436 1.88 -6.24 10.82
C PHE A 436 1.57 -5.39 12.05
N PHE A 437 0.33 -5.49 12.56
CA PHE A 437 -0.15 -4.74 13.70
C PHE A 437 0.69 -5.00 14.95
N PHE A 438 1.00 -6.27 15.24
CA PHE A 438 1.78 -6.63 16.42
C PHE A 438 3.15 -5.96 16.40
N ASP A 439 3.80 -5.92 15.23
CA ASP A 439 5.13 -5.34 15.10
C ASP A 439 5.13 -3.82 15.27
N VAL A 440 4.21 -3.13 14.59
CA VAL A 440 4.02 -1.69 14.72
C VAL A 440 3.57 -1.29 16.14
N ALA A 441 2.66 -2.04 16.75
CA ALA A 441 2.23 -1.79 18.12
C ALA A 441 3.39 -2.02 19.11
N SER A 442 4.23 -3.02 18.88
CA SER A 442 5.44 -3.26 19.68
C SER A 442 6.46 -2.12 19.55
N PHE A 443 6.61 -1.54 18.36
CA PHE A 443 7.44 -0.35 18.15
C PHE A 443 6.94 0.84 19.00
N TYR A 444 5.66 1.19 18.87
CA TYR A 444 5.10 2.30 19.63
C TYR A 444 5.16 2.05 21.14
N SER A 445 4.83 0.84 21.58
CA SER A 445 4.84 0.47 23.01
C SER A 445 6.24 0.59 23.61
N ARG A 446 7.28 0.09 22.92
CA ARG A 446 8.67 0.27 23.34
C ARG A 446 9.05 1.76 23.37
N SER A 447 8.72 2.49 22.30
CA SER A 447 9.03 3.92 22.20
C SER A 447 8.40 4.75 23.32
N LEU A 448 7.17 4.40 23.75
CA LEU A 448 6.47 5.05 24.86
C LEU A 448 7.18 4.85 26.22
N ILE A 449 7.91 3.75 26.41
CA ILE A 449 8.62 3.46 27.66
C ILE A 449 9.96 4.22 27.73
N PHE A 450 10.65 4.35 26.59
CA PHE A 450 12.02 4.88 26.56
C PHE A 450 12.12 6.37 26.24
N ILE A 451 11.09 6.98 25.65
CA ILE A 451 11.13 8.41 25.29
C ILE A 451 10.69 9.27 26.48
N GLY A 452 11.64 10.01 27.06
CA GLY A 452 11.37 10.95 28.17
C GLY A 452 10.70 12.26 27.74
N ASN A 453 10.40 12.45 26.46
CA ASN A 453 9.86 13.69 25.92
C ASN A 453 8.32 13.65 25.83
N TYR A 454 7.63 14.43 26.68
CA TYR A 454 6.16 14.40 26.76
C TYR A 454 5.42 14.77 25.46
N PHE A 455 5.98 15.67 24.64
CA PHE A 455 5.34 16.06 23.39
C PHE A 455 5.36 14.92 22.38
N ILE A 456 6.53 14.27 22.24
CA ILE A 456 6.67 13.10 21.38
C ILE A 456 5.83 11.93 21.92
N LEU A 457 5.86 11.71 23.24
CA LEU A 457 5.05 10.69 23.91
C LEU A 457 3.56 10.85 23.62
N PHE A 458 3.04 12.08 23.69
CA PHE A 458 1.65 12.40 23.35
C PHE A 458 1.32 11.98 21.91
N TYR A 459 2.15 12.34 20.95
CA TYR A 459 1.92 11.94 19.55
C TYR A 459 2.02 10.43 19.32
N LEU A 460 3.00 9.76 19.92
CA LEU A 460 3.14 8.30 19.80
C LEU A 460 1.93 7.57 20.39
N PHE A 461 1.36 8.08 21.49
CA PHE A 461 0.13 7.54 22.06
C PHE A 461 -1.06 7.71 21.09
N ILE A 462 -1.19 8.89 20.48
CA ILE A 462 -2.23 9.15 19.48
C ILE A 462 -2.05 8.26 18.24
N PHE A 463 -0.82 8.12 17.74
CA PHE A 463 -0.50 7.27 16.59
C PHE A 463 -0.78 5.78 16.88
N LEU A 464 -0.41 5.30 18.07
CA LEU A 464 -0.76 3.94 18.51
C LEU A 464 -2.27 3.75 18.60
N SER A 465 -3.00 4.72 19.16
CA SER A 465 -4.46 4.64 19.28
C SER A 465 -5.14 4.57 17.90
N ILE A 466 -4.71 5.42 16.97
CA ILE A 466 -5.19 5.40 15.59
C ILE A 466 -4.85 4.07 14.91
N THR A 467 -3.63 3.58 15.10
CA THR A 467 -3.16 2.29 14.55
C THR A 467 -4.05 1.14 15.04
N ILE A 468 -4.32 1.07 16.35
CA ILE A 468 -5.21 0.06 16.94
C ILE A 468 -6.60 0.13 16.31
N MET A 469 -7.19 1.34 16.24
CA MET A 469 -8.51 1.52 15.65
C MET A 469 -8.55 1.13 14.16
N PHE A 470 -7.53 1.49 13.39
CA PHE A 470 -7.44 1.20 11.97
C PHE A 470 -7.33 -0.31 11.69
N TYR A 471 -6.33 -0.97 12.27
CA TYR A 471 -6.06 -2.38 12.00
C TYR A 471 -7.15 -3.29 12.59
N ILE A 472 -7.50 -3.13 13.86
CA ILE A 472 -8.48 -3.99 14.53
C ILE A 472 -9.90 -3.66 14.06
N GLY A 473 -10.25 -2.38 13.98
CA GLY A 473 -11.58 -1.97 13.50
C GLY A 473 -11.80 -2.33 12.04
N GLY A 474 -10.80 -2.12 11.19
CA GLY A 474 -10.84 -2.45 9.76
C GLY A 474 -11.01 -3.95 9.52
N ILE A 475 -10.23 -4.81 10.20
CA ILE A 475 -10.32 -6.27 9.99
C ILE A 475 -11.62 -6.86 10.52
N ILE A 476 -12.09 -6.42 11.69
CA ILE A 476 -13.37 -6.89 12.25
C ILE A 476 -14.52 -6.53 11.32
N TYR A 477 -14.54 -5.29 10.82
CA TYR A 477 -15.58 -4.85 9.90
C TYR A 477 -15.52 -5.61 8.56
N PHE A 478 -14.32 -5.83 8.01
CA PHE A 478 -14.13 -6.60 6.78
C PHE A 478 -14.71 -8.02 6.89
N ILE A 479 -14.36 -8.75 7.96
CA ILE A 479 -14.86 -10.11 8.21
C ILE A 479 -16.37 -10.10 8.42
N TYR A 480 -16.88 -9.14 9.21
CA TYR A 480 -18.32 -9.02 9.46
C TYR A 480 -19.11 -8.80 8.16
N ASP A 481 -18.71 -7.84 7.34
CA ASP A 481 -19.46 -7.47 6.13
C ASP A 481 -19.38 -8.58 5.08
N SER A 482 -18.24 -9.27 4.98
CA SER A 482 -18.10 -10.46 4.15
C SER A 482 -19.00 -11.62 4.60
N ALA A 483 -19.04 -11.90 5.91
CA ALA A 483 -19.94 -12.92 6.46
C ALA A 483 -21.43 -12.57 6.26
N VAL A 484 -21.80 -11.29 6.40
CA VAL A 484 -23.16 -10.81 6.13
C VAL A 484 -23.51 -10.91 4.64
N ASP A 485 -22.60 -10.54 3.76
CA ASP A 485 -22.80 -10.64 2.30
C ASP A 485 -22.98 -12.10 1.87
N MET A 486 -22.17 -12.99 2.43
CA MET A 486 -22.25 -14.43 2.21
C MET A 486 -23.62 -14.98 2.67
N THR A 487 -24.13 -14.58 3.83
CA THR A 487 -25.38 -15.12 4.42
C THR A 487 -26.66 -14.53 3.85
N LYS A 488 -26.71 -13.22 3.54
CA LYS A 488 -27.90 -12.56 2.96
C LYS A 488 -28.33 -13.14 1.62
N LYS A 489 -27.43 -13.87 0.95
CA LYS A 489 -27.64 -14.47 -0.37
C LYS A 489 -28.03 -15.95 -0.29
N PHE A 490 -28.16 -16.50 0.93
CA PHE A 490 -28.67 -17.85 1.21
C PHE A 490 -30.19 -17.90 1.35
N ILE A 491 -30.75 -16.82 1.89
CA ILE A 491 -32.21 -16.59 2.02
C ILE A 491 -32.69 -15.95 0.72
#